data_AF-W5YIS1-F1
#
_entry.id   AF-W5YIS1-F1
#
_cell.length_a   1.000
_cell.length_b   1.000
_cell.length_c   1.000
_cell.angle_alpha   90.00
_cell.angle_beta   90.00
_cell.angle_gamma   90.00
#
_symmetry.space_group_name_H-M   'P 1'
#
loop_
_entity.id
_entity.type
_entity.pdbx_description
1 polymer ?
#
loop_
_entity_poly.entity_id
_entity_poly.type
_entity_poly.pdbx_seq_one_letter_code
_entity_poly.pdbx_strand_id
1 'polypeptide(L)'
;MKKRPAEKIPSERLAVAKSVQAEPSVQPEPNVDVWSTRVIEPAQHEQLPARARPFIAAVNKENSEFGLSAELLLAIIETESAFNPMAKSSIPAFGLMQIVPASAGQDATEKLFGKPRLLAPSYLYNADNNIRVGAAYFNILYYRYFKGIENPVSRLYCAIAAYNTGPGNVSLALTGEKMRLRPAIAIANKMTSSQVYEHLLQNLPYEETINYLQKVNARLGNYTEALSNG
;
A
#
# COMPACT_ATOMS: atom_id res chain seq x y z
N MET A 1 8.04 -2.76 -18.10
CA MET A 1 7.24 -1.51 -18.15
C MET A 1 8.12 -0.40 -17.59
N LYS A 2 8.44 0.64 -18.37
CA LYS A 2 9.27 1.75 -17.88
C LYS A 2 8.40 2.60 -16.93
N LYS A 3 8.63 2.58 -15.60
CA LYS A 3 8.06 3.63 -14.74
C LYS A 3 8.62 4.96 -15.24
N ARG A 4 7.84 6.02 -15.38
CA ARG A 4 8.38 7.37 -15.59
C ARG A 4 8.55 7.99 -14.19
N PRO A 5 9.39 9.02 -14.00
CA PRO A 5 9.28 9.84 -12.80
C PRO A 5 7.84 10.33 -12.70
N ALA A 6 7.20 10.18 -11.54
CA ALA A 6 5.85 10.66 -11.34
C ALA A 6 5.84 12.19 -11.57
N GLU A 7 5.16 12.64 -12.64
CA GLU A 7 4.97 14.06 -12.90
C GLU A 7 3.98 14.62 -11.87
N LYS A 8 4.39 15.67 -11.18
CA LYS A 8 3.56 16.33 -10.16
C LYS A 8 2.41 17.02 -10.89
N ILE A 9 1.18 16.77 -10.45
CA ILE A 9 0.00 17.43 -11.02
C ILE A 9 0.15 18.96 -10.76
N PRO A 10 -0.05 19.83 -11.77
CA PRO A 10 0.09 21.28 -11.62
C PRO A 10 -0.72 21.83 -10.44
N SER A 11 -0.14 22.82 -9.73
CA SER A 11 -0.69 23.39 -8.49
C SER A 11 -2.08 24.02 -8.62
N GLU A 12 -2.51 24.34 -9.85
CA GLU A 12 -3.81 24.97 -10.13
C GLU A 12 -5.01 24.05 -9.84
N ARG A 13 -4.83 22.73 -9.75
CA ARG A 13 -5.88 21.80 -9.28
C ARG A 13 -5.88 21.54 -7.77
N LEU A 14 -4.82 21.90 -7.04
CA LEU A 14 -4.81 21.83 -5.57
C LEU A 14 -5.67 22.93 -4.92
N ALA A 15 -6.15 23.89 -5.71
CA ALA A 15 -6.98 25.01 -5.27
C ALA A 15 -8.48 24.79 -5.55
N VAL A 16 -9.03 23.61 -5.26
CA VAL A 16 -10.48 23.43 -5.10
C VAL A 16 -10.77 22.61 -3.84
N ALA A 17 -10.37 23.16 -2.70
CA ALA A 17 -10.85 22.71 -1.39
C ALA A 17 -11.31 23.94 -0.59
N LYS A 18 -12.29 24.67 -1.12
CA LYS A 18 -13.00 25.72 -0.40
C LYS A 18 -14.51 25.51 -0.47
N SER A 19 -14.96 24.49 0.24
CA SER A 19 -16.27 24.46 0.92
C SER A 19 -16.52 23.05 1.48
N VAL A 20 -15.89 22.71 2.61
CA VAL A 20 -16.49 21.68 3.48
C VAL A 20 -17.68 22.37 4.16
N GLN A 21 -18.85 22.26 3.55
CA GLN A 21 -20.11 22.61 4.20
C GLN A 21 -20.37 21.62 5.36
N ALA A 22 -21.11 22.11 6.35
CA ALA A 22 -21.30 21.53 7.68
C ALA A 22 -21.44 20.00 7.73
N GLU A 23 -20.74 19.41 8.70
CA GLU A 23 -20.64 17.97 8.97
C GLU A 23 -22.03 17.33 9.18
N PRO A 24 -22.44 16.37 8.34
CA PRO A 24 -23.40 15.37 8.79
C PRO A 24 -22.69 14.50 9.83
N SER A 25 -23.35 14.25 10.96
CA SER A 25 -22.86 13.35 12.01
C SER A 25 -22.41 12.03 11.39
N VAL A 26 -21.09 11.83 11.29
CA VAL A 26 -20.50 10.59 10.78
C VAL A 26 -20.84 9.50 11.77
N GLN A 27 -21.79 8.64 11.44
CA GLN A 27 -22.01 7.43 12.24
C GLN A 27 -20.77 6.55 12.13
N PRO A 28 -20.32 5.93 13.23
CA PRO A 28 -19.18 5.04 13.19
C PRO A 28 -19.48 3.87 12.25
N GLU A 29 -18.66 3.72 11.21
CA GLU A 29 -18.69 2.55 10.33
C GLU A 29 -18.41 1.28 11.16
N PRO A 30 -19.01 0.13 10.80
CA PRO A 30 -18.74 -1.12 11.48
C PRO A 30 -17.24 -1.42 11.46
N ASN A 31 -16.73 -2.00 12.55
CA ASN A 31 -15.34 -2.42 12.61
C ASN A 31 -15.13 -3.62 11.68
N VAL A 32 -14.57 -3.36 10.50
CA VAL A 32 -14.24 -4.39 9.51
C VAL A 32 -12.81 -4.87 9.74
N ASP A 33 -12.63 -6.17 9.93
CA ASP A 33 -11.29 -6.76 9.83
C ASP A 33 -10.83 -6.69 8.36
N VAL A 34 -9.87 -5.82 8.08
CA VAL A 34 -9.28 -5.70 6.74
C VAL A 34 -8.34 -6.86 6.40
N TRP A 35 -8.16 -7.80 7.34
CA TRP A 35 -7.24 -8.91 7.21
C TRP A 35 -7.94 -10.27 7.21
N SER A 36 -8.59 -10.61 6.10
CA SER A 36 -9.33 -11.87 5.92
C SER A 36 -8.42 -13.10 5.83
N THR A 37 -7.67 -13.27 4.73
CA THR A 37 -6.95 -14.52 4.48
C THR A 37 -5.56 -14.51 5.08
N ARG A 38 -5.39 -15.27 6.18
CA ARG A 38 -4.12 -15.44 6.89
C ARG A 38 -3.23 -16.51 6.28
N VAL A 39 -3.79 -17.44 5.51
CA VAL A 39 -3.07 -18.50 4.78
C VAL A 39 -3.87 -18.82 3.51
N ILE A 40 -3.22 -18.86 2.36
CA ILE A 40 -3.79 -19.42 1.13
C ILE A 40 -3.66 -20.94 1.23
N GLU A 41 -4.79 -21.64 1.26
CA GLU A 41 -4.85 -23.09 1.33
C GLU A 41 -4.59 -23.73 -0.04
N PRO A 42 -4.06 -24.97 -0.11
CA PRO A 42 -3.78 -25.65 -1.37
C PRO A 42 -4.95 -25.70 -2.36
N ALA A 43 -6.18 -25.82 -1.85
CA ALA A 43 -7.40 -25.83 -2.67
C ALA A 43 -7.63 -24.51 -3.43
N GLN A 44 -7.17 -23.39 -2.86
CA GLN A 44 -7.34 -22.05 -3.42
C GLN A 44 -6.29 -21.70 -4.47
N HIS A 45 -5.20 -22.50 -4.61
CA HIS A 45 -4.11 -22.21 -5.53
C HIS A 45 -4.56 -22.11 -7.00
N GLU A 46 -5.54 -22.93 -7.39
CA GLU A 46 -6.03 -22.97 -8.77
C GLU A 46 -6.85 -21.73 -9.13
N GLN A 47 -7.44 -21.05 -8.14
CA GLN A 47 -8.18 -19.79 -8.32
C GLN A 47 -7.24 -18.59 -8.56
N LEU A 48 -5.96 -18.74 -8.26
CA LEU A 48 -4.97 -17.69 -8.45
C LEU A 48 -4.35 -17.74 -9.86
N PRO A 49 -3.98 -16.58 -10.43
CA PRO A 49 -3.25 -16.53 -11.69
C PRO A 49 -2.01 -17.40 -11.66
N ALA A 50 -1.72 -18.15 -12.73
CA ALA A 50 -0.58 -19.08 -12.78
C ALA A 50 0.76 -18.42 -12.39
N ARG A 51 0.96 -17.15 -12.74
CA ARG A 51 2.14 -16.35 -12.38
C ARG A 51 2.28 -16.03 -10.90
N ALA A 52 1.20 -16.09 -10.12
CA ALA A 52 1.22 -15.86 -8.67
C ALA A 52 1.62 -17.12 -7.89
N ARG A 53 1.29 -18.31 -8.43
CA ARG A 53 1.44 -19.60 -7.75
C ARG A 53 2.85 -19.89 -7.21
N PRO A 54 3.95 -19.57 -7.92
CA PRO A 54 5.30 -19.78 -7.40
C PRO A 54 5.62 -19.01 -6.11
N PHE A 55 4.84 -17.97 -5.80
CA PHE A 55 5.11 -17.06 -4.68
C PHE A 55 4.18 -17.27 -3.49
N ILE A 56 3.23 -18.21 -3.57
CA ILE A 56 2.23 -18.46 -2.51
C ILE A 56 2.91 -18.81 -1.18
N ALA A 57 3.93 -19.66 -1.19
CA ALA A 57 4.64 -20.04 0.04
C ALA A 57 5.29 -18.82 0.73
N ALA A 58 5.90 -17.92 -0.05
CA ALA A 58 6.45 -16.67 0.48
C ALA A 58 5.35 -15.73 0.98
N VAL A 59 4.24 -15.59 0.24
CA VAL A 59 3.08 -14.80 0.67
C VAL A 59 2.49 -15.32 2.00
N ASN A 60 2.30 -16.64 2.13
CA ASN A 60 1.79 -17.30 3.35
C ASN A 60 2.76 -17.22 4.53
N LYS A 61 4.05 -17.09 4.26
CA LYS A 61 5.03 -16.87 5.33
C LYS A 61 4.95 -15.45 5.85
N GLU A 62 4.98 -14.47 4.94
CA GLU A 62 5.09 -13.06 5.30
C GLU A 62 3.75 -12.46 5.75
N ASN A 63 2.60 -12.98 5.28
CA ASN A 63 1.29 -12.56 5.79
C ASN A 63 1.11 -12.93 7.28
N SER A 64 1.60 -14.10 7.69
CA SER A 64 1.60 -14.62 9.05
C SER A 64 2.55 -13.81 9.93
N GLU A 65 3.80 -13.63 9.48
CA GLU A 65 4.82 -12.85 10.19
C GLU A 65 4.40 -11.40 10.45
N PHE A 66 3.79 -10.74 9.45
CA PHE A 66 3.46 -9.31 9.53
C PHE A 66 1.98 -9.02 9.83
N GLY A 67 1.15 -10.04 10.02
CA GLY A 67 -0.28 -9.86 10.27
C GLY A 67 -1.00 -9.09 9.15
N LEU A 68 -0.61 -9.34 7.90
CA LEU A 68 -1.24 -8.80 6.69
C LEU A 68 -2.13 -9.88 6.04
N SER A 69 -2.94 -9.52 5.04
CA SER A 69 -3.73 -10.48 4.29
C SER A 69 -3.02 -10.92 3.01
N ALA A 70 -3.27 -12.15 2.57
CA ALA A 70 -2.73 -12.69 1.34
C ALA A 70 -3.20 -11.88 0.11
N GLU A 71 -4.47 -11.48 0.09
CA GLU A 71 -5.10 -10.66 -0.93
C GLU A 71 -4.35 -9.36 -1.17
N LEU A 72 -3.97 -8.68 -0.07
CA LEU A 72 -3.22 -7.43 -0.15
C LEU A 72 -1.83 -7.65 -0.75
N LEU A 73 -1.09 -8.66 -0.28
CA LEU A 73 0.25 -8.92 -0.79
C LEU A 73 0.22 -9.27 -2.28
N LEU A 74 -0.72 -10.12 -2.70
CA LEU A 74 -0.94 -10.44 -4.11
C LEU A 74 -1.32 -9.21 -4.94
N ALA A 75 -2.23 -8.37 -4.45
CA ALA A 75 -2.64 -7.13 -5.12
C ALA A 75 -1.47 -6.16 -5.33
N ILE A 76 -0.59 -6.01 -4.33
CA ILE A 76 0.60 -5.17 -4.43
C ILE A 76 1.60 -5.78 -5.42
N ILE A 77 1.94 -7.07 -5.29
CA ILE A 77 2.91 -7.73 -6.19
C ILE A 77 2.46 -7.64 -7.65
N GLU A 78 1.17 -7.88 -7.91
CA GLU A 78 0.63 -7.78 -9.26
C GLU A 78 0.69 -6.33 -9.78
N THR A 79 0.42 -5.35 -8.92
CA THR A 79 0.48 -3.93 -9.29
C THR A 79 1.90 -3.46 -9.58
N GLU A 80 2.86 -3.94 -8.81
CA GLU A 80 4.24 -3.48 -8.90
C GLU A 80 5.02 -4.13 -10.04
N SER A 81 4.83 -5.43 -10.25
CA SER A 81 5.67 -6.20 -11.18
C SER A 81 4.91 -7.13 -12.11
N ALA A 82 3.59 -7.27 -11.94
CA ALA A 82 2.81 -8.34 -12.55
C ALA A 82 3.43 -9.73 -12.29
N PHE A 83 3.97 -9.92 -11.08
CA PHE A 83 4.68 -11.13 -10.63
C PHE A 83 6.03 -11.40 -11.33
N ASN A 84 6.70 -10.38 -11.85
CA ASN A 84 8.05 -10.52 -12.42
C ASN A 84 9.14 -10.26 -11.35
N PRO A 85 9.88 -11.29 -10.88
CA PRO A 85 10.92 -11.12 -9.87
C PRO A 85 12.14 -10.33 -10.36
N MET A 86 12.31 -10.20 -11.69
CA MET A 86 13.38 -9.41 -12.31
C MET A 86 12.93 -8.01 -12.72
N ALA A 87 11.77 -7.55 -12.24
CA ALA A 87 11.27 -6.21 -12.55
C ALA A 87 12.22 -5.12 -12.04
N LYS A 88 12.54 -4.17 -12.92
CA LYS A 88 13.32 -2.97 -12.60
C LYS A 88 12.61 -1.76 -13.19
N SER A 89 12.43 -0.72 -12.40
CA SER A 89 11.87 0.55 -12.88
C SER A 89 12.93 1.55 -13.37
N SER A 90 12.51 2.72 -13.86
CA SER A 90 13.45 3.81 -14.18
C SER A 90 14.08 4.42 -12.92
N ILE A 91 13.29 4.48 -11.85
CA ILE A 91 13.73 4.73 -10.48
C ILE A 91 14.38 3.42 -9.99
N PRO A 92 15.39 3.45 -9.12
CA PRO A 92 16.05 2.24 -8.60
C PRO A 92 15.14 1.44 -7.64
N ALA A 93 14.03 0.91 -8.17
CA ALA A 93 13.08 0.01 -7.54
C ALA A 93 13.21 -1.39 -8.16
N PHE A 94 13.23 -2.43 -7.32
CA PHE A 94 13.62 -3.78 -7.73
C PHE A 94 12.66 -4.86 -7.25
N GLY A 95 12.48 -5.88 -8.11
CA GLY A 95 11.80 -7.13 -7.79
C GLY A 95 10.28 -7.05 -7.72
N LEU A 96 9.67 -8.08 -7.11
CA LEU A 96 8.23 -8.33 -7.11
C LEU A 96 7.38 -7.18 -6.57
N MET A 97 7.80 -6.59 -5.46
CA MET A 97 7.14 -5.50 -4.74
C MET A 97 7.85 -4.15 -4.94
N GLN A 98 8.76 -4.06 -5.94
CA GLN A 98 9.46 -2.85 -6.39
C GLN A 98 10.05 -2.02 -5.25
N ILE A 99 10.93 -2.63 -4.46
CA ILE A 99 11.56 -1.97 -3.32
C ILE A 99 12.64 -0.99 -3.77
N VAL A 100 12.56 0.23 -3.27
CA VAL A 100 13.62 1.24 -3.40
C VAL A 100 14.57 1.11 -2.19
N PRO A 101 15.85 0.70 -2.38
CA PRO A 101 16.77 0.44 -1.27
C PRO A 101 17.02 1.65 -0.36
N ALA A 102 17.07 2.84 -0.95
CA ALA A 102 17.41 4.07 -0.25
C ALA A 102 16.24 4.68 0.55
N SER A 103 15.03 4.14 0.43
CA SER A 103 13.85 4.59 1.18
C SER A 103 13.17 3.41 1.87
N ALA A 104 12.20 2.75 1.22
CA ALA A 104 11.46 1.61 1.77
C ALA A 104 12.38 0.51 2.31
N GLY A 105 13.52 0.27 1.64
CA GLY A 105 14.52 -0.68 2.09
C GLY A 105 15.15 -0.34 3.44
N GLN A 106 15.40 0.95 3.74
CA GLN A 106 15.98 1.36 5.02
C GLN A 106 15.01 1.12 6.17
N ASP A 107 13.75 1.52 6.01
CA ASP A 107 12.68 1.29 6.99
C ASP A 107 12.45 -0.21 7.24
N ALA A 108 12.32 -0.99 6.16
CA ALA A 108 12.10 -2.42 6.26
C ALA A 108 13.29 -3.13 6.94
N THR A 109 14.52 -2.75 6.60
CA THR A 109 15.72 -3.36 7.20
C THR A 109 15.91 -2.97 8.66
N GLU A 110 15.52 -1.76 9.06
CA GLU A 110 15.46 -1.38 10.47
C GLU A 110 14.52 -2.31 11.25
N LYS A 111 13.31 -2.56 10.74
CA LYS A 111 12.36 -3.50 11.37
C LYS A 111 12.87 -4.94 11.35
N LEU A 112 13.42 -5.40 10.23
CA LEU A 112 13.83 -6.80 10.03
C LEU A 112 15.12 -7.17 10.75
N PHE A 113 16.06 -6.23 10.86
CA PHE A 113 17.43 -6.49 11.27
C PHE A 113 17.94 -5.57 12.38
N GLY A 114 17.06 -4.74 12.96
CA GLY A 114 17.36 -3.80 14.03
C GLY A 114 18.19 -2.58 13.63
N LYS A 115 18.51 -2.42 12.33
CA LYS A 115 19.24 -1.25 11.81
C LYS A 115 19.00 -1.05 10.31
N PRO A 116 18.98 0.21 9.82
CA PRO A 116 18.92 0.48 8.39
C PRO A 116 20.10 -0.14 7.64
N ARG A 117 19.83 -0.75 6.48
CA ARG A 117 20.82 -1.32 5.57
C ARG A 117 20.46 -0.97 4.14
N LEU A 118 21.47 -0.66 3.32
CA LEU A 118 21.27 -0.52 1.88
C LEU A 118 21.33 -1.91 1.24
N LEU A 119 20.19 -2.41 0.78
CA LEU A 119 20.09 -3.71 0.13
C LEU A 119 20.63 -3.66 -1.30
N ALA A 120 21.46 -4.65 -1.65
CA ALA A 120 21.93 -4.81 -3.03
C ALA A 120 20.77 -5.24 -3.95
N PRO A 121 20.76 -4.84 -5.24
CA PRO A 121 19.74 -5.29 -6.18
C PRO A 121 19.61 -6.81 -6.27
N SER A 122 20.72 -7.56 -6.19
CA SER A 122 20.71 -9.03 -6.20
C SER A 122 19.91 -9.63 -5.04
N TYR A 123 19.96 -9.01 -3.85
CA TYR A 123 19.13 -9.41 -2.72
C TYR A 123 17.65 -9.20 -3.01
N LEU A 124 17.31 -8.08 -3.66
CA LEU A 124 15.93 -7.72 -4.01
C LEU A 124 15.38 -8.43 -5.24
N TYR A 125 16.19 -9.07 -6.07
CA TYR A 125 15.72 -9.93 -7.15
C TYR A 125 15.40 -11.35 -6.68
N ASN A 126 15.83 -11.74 -5.48
CA ASN A 126 15.32 -12.96 -4.85
C ASN A 126 13.88 -12.72 -4.37
N ALA A 127 12.95 -13.55 -4.83
CA ALA A 127 11.52 -13.39 -4.60
C ALA A 127 11.16 -13.35 -3.11
N ASP A 128 11.61 -14.33 -2.33
CA ASP A 128 11.30 -14.45 -0.90
C ASP A 128 11.81 -13.23 -0.12
N ASN A 129 13.06 -12.84 -0.37
CA ASN A 129 13.65 -11.65 0.23
C ASN A 129 12.86 -10.38 -0.14
N ASN A 130 12.44 -10.26 -1.39
CA ASN A 130 11.71 -9.10 -1.87
C ASN A 130 10.32 -8.99 -1.23
N ILE A 131 9.58 -10.10 -1.17
CA ILE A 131 8.26 -10.17 -0.54
C ILE A 131 8.37 -9.85 0.95
N ARG A 132 9.36 -10.41 1.65
CA ARG A 132 9.64 -10.12 3.06
C ARG A 132 9.89 -8.63 3.32
N VAL A 133 10.72 -8.00 2.48
CA VAL A 133 11.04 -6.58 2.62
C VAL A 133 9.83 -5.70 2.31
N GLY A 134 9.06 -6.02 1.27
CA GLY A 134 7.84 -5.28 0.93
C GLY A 134 6.73 -5.43 1.98
N ALA A 135 6.51 -6.64 2.49
CA ALA A 135 5.55 -6.89 3.57
C ALA A 135 5.96 -6.18 4.87
N ALA A 136 7.25 -6.20 5.22
CA ALA A 136 7.78 -5.45 6.36
C ALA A 136 7.52 -3.93 6.20
N TYR A 137 7.77 -3.38 5.01
CA TYR A 137 7.51 -1.97 4.75
C TYR A 137 6.02 -1.62 4.80
N PHE A 138 5.15 -2.44 4.21
CA PHE A 138 3.71 -2.20 4.29
C PHE A 138 3.21 -2.27 5.74
N ASN A 139 3.68 -3.23 6.53
CA ASN A 139 3.38 -3.33 7.96
C ASN A 139 3.78 -2.05 8.71
N ILE A 140 4.95 -1.48 8.41
CA ILE A 140 5.39 -0.19 8.96
C ILE A 140 4.42 0.94 8.58
N LEU A 141 3.98 1.02 7.33
CA LEU A 141 3.03 2.04 6.90
C LEU A 141 1.71 1.94 7.68
N TYR A 142 1.14 0.74 7.78
CA TYR A 142 -0.14 0.54 8.46
C TYR A 142 -0.02 0.68 9.98
N TYR A 143 0.90 -0.04 10.63
CA TYR A 143 0.95 -0.16 12.09
C TYR A 143 1.86 0.85 12.80
N ARG A 144 2.72 1.58 12.07
CA ARG A 144 3.59 2.63 12.63
C ARG A 144 3.18 4.01 12.13
N TYR A 145 3.22 4.25 10.82
CA TYR A 145 2.96 5.59 10.26
C TYR A 145 1.50 6.02 10.44
N PHE A 146 0.55 5.14 10.14
CA PHE A 146 -0.89 5.45 10.17
C PHE A 146 -1.64 4.82 11.34
N LYS A 147 -0.94 4.36 12.38
CA LYS A 147 -1.53 3.70 13.57
C LYS A 147 -2.70 4.48 14.18
N GLY A 148 -2.64 5.81 14.16
CA GLY A 148 -3.67 6.67 14.76
C GLY A 148 -4.94 6.84 13.93
N ILE A 149 -4.99 6.35 12.68
CA ILE A 149 -6.23 6.38 11.88
C ILE A 149 -7.13 5.27 12.41
N GLU A 150 -8.28 5.60 13.00
CA GLU A 150 -9.10 4.64 13.78
C GLU A 150 -9.82 3.65 12.87
N ASN A 151 -10.41 4.13 11.79
CA ASN A 151 -11.06 3.26 10.81
C ASN A 151 -10.01 2.42 10.05
N PRO A 152 -10.07 1.08 10.11
CA PRO A 152 -9.05 0.21 9.53
C PRO A 152 -9.02 0.27 7.99
N VAL A 153 -10.15 0.57 7.34
CA VAL A 153 -10.26 0.74 5.88
C VAL A 153 -9.63 2.06 5.44
N SER A 154 -9.93 3.17 6.14
CA SER A 154 -9.25 4.46 5.95
C SER A 154 -7.73 4.33 6.10
N ARG A 155 -7.30 3.60 7.12
CA ARG A 155 -5.88 3.32 7.37
C ARG A 155 -5.25 2.52 6.24
N LEU A 156 -5.98 1.53 5.70
CA LEU A 156 -5.54 0.72 4.58
C LEU A 156 -5.35 1.56 3.32
N TYR A 157 -6.30 2.44 2.97
CA TYR A 157 -6.17 3.34 1.81
C TYR A 157 -4.94 4.26 1.93
N CYS A 158 -4.73 4.84 3.11
CA CYS A 158 -3.54 5.68 3.37
C CYS A 158 -2.24 4.89 3.22
N ALA A 159 -2.19 3.65 3.74
CA ALA A 159 -1.02 2.79 3.63
C ALA A 159 -0.74 2.35 2.19
N ILE A 160 -1.78 2.01 1.40
CA ILE A 160 -1.65 1.67 -0.02
C ILE A 160 -1.07 2.85 -0.80
N ALA A 161 -1.65 4.06 -0.63
CA ALA A 161 -1.13 5.24 -1.30
C ALA A 161 0.33 5.54 -0.89
N ALA A 162 0.63 5.46 0.40
CA ALA A 162 1.97 5.70 0.93
C ALA A 162 3.01 4.66 0.50
N TYR A 163 2.59 3.45 0.13
CA TYR A 163 3.51 2.44 -0.42
C TYR A 163 4.14 2.94 -1.72
N ASN A 164 3.35 3.61 -2.57
CA ASN A 164 3.82 4.17 -3.84
C ASN A 164 4.50 5.54 -3.71
N THR A 165 3.95 6.45 -2.90
CA THR A 165 4.41 7.87 -2.85
C THR A 165 5.10 8.28 -1.56
N GLY A 166 5.07 7.44 -0.53
CA GLY A 166 5.56 7.74 0.81
C GLY A 166 4.53 8.43 1.72
N PRO A 167 4.66 8.27 3.04
CA PRO A 167 3.69 8.79 4.02
C PRO A 167 3.63 10.33 4.07
N GLY A 168 4.71 11.02 3.66
CA GLY A 168 4.75 12.47 3.57
C GLY A 168 3.77 13.03 2.54
N ASN A 169 3.71 12.44 1.34
CA ASN A 169 2.80 12.87 0.28
C ASN A 169 1.33 12.54 0.61
N VAL A 170 1.07 11.42 1.29
CA VAL A 170 -0.28 11.14 1.82
C VAL A 170 -0.68 12.15 2.90
N SER A 171 0.25 12.54 3.77
CA SER A 171 0.00 13.59 4.77
C SER A 171 -0.27 14.95 4.11
N LEU A 172 0.45 15.27 3.03
CA LEU A 172 0.19 16.47 2.23
C LEU A 172 -1.19 16.42 1.58
N ALA A 173 -1.58 15.29 0.98
CA ALA A 173 -2.90 15.13 0.37
C ALA A 173 -4.03 15.30 1.39
N LEU A 174 -3.89 14.75 2.59
CA LEU A 174 -4.89 14.88 3.66
C LEU A 174 -4.96 16.29 4.25
N THR A 175 -3.83 16.99 4.37
CA THR A 175 -3.79 18.31 5.03
C THR A 175 -3.90 19.50 4.07
N GLY A 176 -3.61 19.31 2.78
CA GLY A 176 -3.51 20.37 1.77
C GLY A 176 -2.25 21.24 1.83
N GLU A 177 -1.50 21.22 2.93
CA GLU A 177 -0.41 22.20 3.14
C GLU A 177 0.85 21.65 3.82
N LYS A 178 0.78 20.56 4.60
CA LYS A 178 1.93 20.11 5.43
C LYS A 178 2.16 18.61 5.35
N MET A 179 3.41 18.20 5.14
CA MET A 179 3.84 16.79 5.27
C MET A 179 3.98 16.39 6.74
N ARG A 180 2.89 16.39 7.51
CA ARG A 180 2.87 16.03 8.94
C ARG A 180 1.79 14.99 9.23
N LEU A 181 2.19 13.85 9.78
CA LEU A 181 1.29 12.73 10.06
C LEU A 181 0.22 13.05 11.11
N ARG A 182 0.60 13.69 12.23
CA ARG A 182 -0.35 13.96 13.32
C ARG A 182 -1.60 14.74 12.85
N PRO A 183 -1.49 15.89 12.14
CA PRO A 183 -2.68 16.57 11.61
C PRO A 183 -3.38 15.76 10.51
N ALA A 184 -2.64 15.05 9.66
CA ALA A 184 -3.24 14.20 8.63
C ALA A 184 -4.14 13.09 9.23
N ILE A 185 -3.67 12.44 10.29
CA ILE A 185 -4.43 11.44 11.06
C ILE A 185 -5.70 12.06 11.65
N ALA A 186 -5.59 13.25 12.26
CA ALA A 186 -6.74 13.94 12.83
C ALA A 186 -7.80 14.33 11.78
N ILE A 187 -7.38 14.63 10.55
CA ILE A 187 -8.29 14.89 9.43
C ILE A 187 -8.93 13.60 8.95
N ALA A 188 -8.14 12.53 8.76
CA ALA A 188 -8.66 11.22 8.34
C ALA A 188 -9.72 10.66 9.30
N ASN A 189 -9.56 10.86 10.61
CA ASN A 189 -10.53 10.40 11.62
C ASN A 189 -11.85 11.19 11.64
N LYS A 190 -11.95 12.30 10.89
CA LYS A 190 -13.20 13.06 10.71
C LYS A 190 -13.99 12.64 9.47
N MET A 191 -13.46 11.69 8.71
CA MET A 191 -14.02 11.23 7.44
C MET A 191 -14.42 9.76 7.53
N THR A 192 -15.47 9.37 6.80
CA THR A 192 -15.74 7.96 6.51
C THR A 192 -14.63 7.36 5.65
N SER A 193 -14.55 6.02 5.56
CA SER A 193 -13.53 5.40 4.71
C SER A 193 -13.69 5.77 3.24
N SER A 194 -14.93 5.85 2.75
CA SER A 194 -15.24 6.33 1.40
C SER A 194 -14.80 7.80 1.19
N GLN A 195 -15.02 8.67 2.19
CA GLN A 195 -14.55 10.06 2.11
C GLN A 195 -13.03 10.15 2.11
N VAL A 196 -12.32 9.33 2.92
CA VAL A 196 -10.85 9.26 2.88
C VAL A 196 -10.36 8.81 1.51
N TYR A 197 -11.00 7.80 0.92
CA TYR A 197 -10.64 7.30 -0.41
C TYR A 197 -10.77 8.39 -1.47
N GLU A 198 -11.94 9.04 -1.56
CA GLU A 198 -12.19 10.12 -2.51
C GLU A 198 -11.27 11.32 -2.29
N HIS A 199 -11.04 11.70 -1.03
CA HIS A 199 -10.13 12.79 -0.68
C HIS A 199 -8.71 12.51 -1.15
N LEU A 200 -8.21 11.27 -1.00
CA LEU A 200 -6.91 10.87 -1.53
C LEU A 200 -6.88 10.93 -3.06
N LEU A 201 -7.89 10.42 -3.75
CA LEU A 201 -7.95 10.46 -5.23
C LEU A 201 -7.93 11.88 -5.77
N GLN A 202 -8.54 12.84 -5.06
CA GLN A 202 -8.59 14.24 -5.48
C GLN A 202 -7.31 15.02 -5.17
N ASN A 203 -6.61 14.69 -4.08
CA ASN A 203 -5.54 15.53 -3.52
C ASN A 203 -4.13 14.91 -3.58
N LEU A 204 -4.00 13.64 -3.99
CA LEU A 204 -2.68 13.03 -4.17
C LEU A 204 -1.88 13.78 -5.26
N PRO A 205 -0.59 14.09 -5.02
CA PRO A 205 0.18 14.98 -5.88
C PRO A 205 0.58 14.38 -7.23
N TYR A 206 0.38 13.08 -7.44
CA TYR A 206 0.83 12.36 -8.62
C TYR A 206 -0.27 11.48 -9.19
N GLU A 207 -0.50 11.58 -10.50
CA GLU A 207 -1.47 10.73 -11.22
C GLU A 207 -1.10 9.25 -11.12
N GLU A 208 0.20 8.92 -11.11
CA GLU A 208 0.67 7.55 -10.88
C GLU A 208 0.16 6.99 -9.56
N THR A 209 0.17 7.78 -8.49
CA THR A 209 -0.26 7.34 -7.15
C THR A 209 -1.78 7.20 -7.07
N ILE A 210 -2.54 8.08 -7.72
CA ILE A 210 -4.00 7.96 -7.84
C ILE A 210 -4.34 6.64 -8.54
N ASN A 211 -3.72 6.40 -9.69
CA ASN A 211 -3.88 5.16 -10.46
C ASN A 211 -3.43 3.92 -9.66
N TYR A 212 -2.37 4.04 -8.86
CA TYR A 212 -1.87 2.97 -8.01
C TYR A 212 -2.90 2.58 -6.94
N LEU A 213 -3.45 3.57 -6.22
CA LEU A 213 -4.46 3.35 -5.18
C LEU A 213 -5.70 2.64 -5.76
N GLN A 214 -6.19 3.10 -6.91
CA GLN A 214 -7.33 2.48 -7.59
C GLN A 214 -7.04 1.03 -8.03
N LYS A 215 -5.87 0.78 -8.62
CA LYS A 215 -5.48 -0.56 -9.09
C LYS A 215 -5.30 -1.56 -7.95
N VAL A 216 -4.63 -1.16 -6.87
CA VAL A 216 -4.47 -2.04 -5.70
C VAL A 216 -5.81 -2.32 -5.05
N ASN A 217 -6.69 -1.30 -4.91
CA ASN A 217 -8.01 -1.49 -4.32
C ASN A 217 -8.89 -2.44 -5.16
N ALA A 218 -8.90 -2.29 -6.49
CA ALA A 218 -9.63 -3.19 -7.37
C ALA A 218 -9.11 -4.63 -7.30
N ARG A 219 -7.78 -4.81 -7.32
CA ARG A 219 -7.14 -6.13 -7.22
C ARG A 219 -7.37 -6.79 -5.87
N LEU A 220 -7.34 -6.00 -4.79
CA LEU A 220 -7.66 -6.48 -3.45
C LEU A 220 -9.06 -7.13 -3.47
N GLY A 221 -10.06 -6.47 -4.04
CA GLY A 221 -11.40 -7.04 -4.21
C GLY A 221 -11.40 -8.36 -5.01
N ASN A 222 -10.70 -8.41 -6.14
CA ASN A 222 -10.60 -9.62 -6.97
C ASN A 222 -9.95 -10.80 -6.21
N TYR A 223 -8.88 -10.54 -5.45
CA TYR A 223 -8.23 -11.60 -4.66
C TYR A 223 -9.07 -12.01 -3.45
N THR A 224 -9.81 -11.08 -2.84
CA THR A 224 -10.80 -11.43 -1.79
C THR A 224 -11.85 -12.38 -2.33
N GLU A 225 -12.41 -12.10 -3.52
CA GLU A 225 -13.37 -12.99 -4.16
C GLU A 225 -12.77 -14.36 -4.52
N ALA A 226 -11.58 -14.37 -5.15
CA ALA A 226 -10.90 -15.60 -5.55
C ALA A 226 -10.55 -16.50 -4.36
N LEU A 227 -10.19 -15.91 -3.22
CA LEU A 227 -9.81 -16.66 -2.01
C LEU A 227 -11.01 -16.96 -1.10
N SER A 228 -12.16 -16.28 -1.24
CA SER A 228 -13.37 -16.61 -0.49
C SER A 228 -14.16 -17.79 -1.08
N ASN A 229 -13.97 -18.07 -2.38
CA ASN A 229 -14.74 -19.07 -3.15
C ASN A 229 -14.00 -20.39 -3.37
N GLY A 230 -12.84 -20.60 -2.73
CA GLY A 230 -11.96 -21.77 -2.94
C GLY A 230 -11.71 -22.60 -1.69
#